data_AF-A0A7W4IBJ3-F1
#
_entry.id   AF-A0A7W4IBJ3-F1
#
_cell.length_a   1.000
_cell.length_b   1.000
_cell.length_c   1.000
_cell.angle_alpha   90.00
_cell.angle_beta   90.00
_cell.angle_gamma   90.00
#
_symmetry.space_group_name_H-M   'P 1'
#
loop_
_entity.id
_entity.type
_entity.pdbx_description
1 polymer ?
#
loop_
_entity_poly.entity_id
_entity_poly.type
_entity_poly.pdbx_seq_one_letter_code
_entity_poly.pdbx_strand_id
1 'polypeptide(L)'
;MSEAMADNERTMRHEMWRRYAGDDWAAFDALPAAIRKRVAEHAYDAWSVNVMMLWHHYKRMYGRTTRAERALIRYLDYCERLERKAFASRYSAAYGTVLPHDAACVPVLR
;
A
#
# COMPACT_ATOMS: atom_id res chain seq x y z
N MET A 1 -20.85 6.42 22.16
CA MET A 1 -20.77 7.68 21.38
C MET A 1 -19.30 7.89 21.09
N SER A 2 -18.85 7.41 19.94
CA SER A 2 -17.41 7.37 19.63
C SER A 2 -17.01 8.68 18.98
N GLU A 3 -16.19 9.43 19.72
CA GLU A 3 -15.46 10.59 19.25
C GLU A 3 -14.80 10.28 17.90
N ALA A 4 -14.95 11.24 17.01
CA ALA A 4 -14.15 11.43 15.83
C ALA A 4 -12.67 11.41 16.19
N MET A 5 -12.05 10.22 16.20
CA MET A 5 -10.67 10.11 15.81
C MET A 5 -10.64 10.58 14.37
N ALA A 6 -10.25 11.85 14.19
CA ALA A 6 -10.00 12.48 12.91
C ALA A 6 -9.05 11.57 12.13
N ASP A 7 -9.66 10.72 11.32
CA ASP A 7 -8.98 9.72 10.53
C ASP A 7 -8.27 10.46 9.41
N ASN A 8 -7.01 10.78 9.67
CA ASN A 8 -6.12 11.31 8.65
C ASN A 8 -5.79 10.23 7.60
N GLU A 9 -6.42 9.04 7.65
CA GLU A 9 -6.51 8.12 6.52
C GLU A 9 -7.36 8.77 5.41
N ARG A 10 -6.71 9.62 4.63
CA ARG A 10 -7.25 10.17 3.36
C ARG A 10 -7.36 9.12 2.25
N THR A 11 -7.26 7.83 2.59
CA THR A 11 -7.07 6.73 1.67
C THR A 11 -8.09 5.63 1.95
N MET A 12 -8.80 5.18 0.91
CA MET A 12 -9.87 4.16 0.99
C MET A 12 -9.34 2.73 1.29
N ARG A 13 -8.14 2.62 1.83
CA ARG A 13 -7.43 1.35 1.98
C ARG A 13 -8.19 0.40 2.90
N HIS A 14 -8.83 0.92 3.96
CA HIS A 14 -9.66 0.16 4.90
C HIS A 14 -10.95 -0.40 4.29
N GLU A 15 -11.45 0.19 3.20
CA GLU A 15 -12.60 -0.35 2.48
C GLU A 15 -12.22 -1.49 1.52
N MET A 16 -10.98 -1.44 0.99
CA MET A 16 -10.48 -2.43 0.04
C MET A 16 -9.78 -3.62 0.71
N TRP A 17 -9.06 -3.34 1.80
CA TRP A 17 -8.16 -4.28 2.43
C TRP A 17 -8.39 -4.34 3.93
N ARG A 18 -8.14 -5.52 4.48
CA ARG A 18 -8.17 -5.75 5.92
C ARG A 18 -6.82 -5.37 6.53
N ARG A 19 -6.82 -4.44 7.49
CA ARG A 19 -5.64 -4.18 8.34
C ARG A 19 -5.54 -5.27 9.41
N TYR A 20 -4.35 -5.85 9.55
CA TYR A 20 -4.06 -6.77 10.64
C TYR A 20 -3.46 -6.01 11.82
N ALA A 21 -3.83 -6.41 13.04
CA ALA A 21 -3.31 -5.81 14.26
C ALA A 21 -1.85 -6.22 14.50
N GLY A 22 -1.05 -5.31 15.03
CA GLY A 22 0.35 -5.54 15.39
C GLY A 22 1.11 -4.22 15.53
N ASP A 23 2.40 -4.33 15.78
CA ASP A 23 3.31 -3.18 15.83
C ASP A 23 3.88 -2.93 14.42
N ASP A 24 3.41 -1.86 13.77
CA ASP A 24 3.83 -1.49 12.42
C ASP A 24 5.30 -1.06 12.36
N TRP A 25 5.85 -0.48 13.42
CA TRP A 25 7.26 -0.08 13.45
C TRP A 25 8.16 -1.30 13.54
N ALA A 26 7.87 -2.20 14.48
CA ALA A 26 8.61 -3.45 14.61
C ALA A 26 8.49 -4.32 13.34
N ALA A 27 7.29 -4.38 12.74
CA ALA A 27 7.06 -5.10 11.50
C ALA A 27 7.86 -4.49 10.34
N PHE A 28 7.92 -3.16 10.25
CA PHE A 28 8.70 -2.48 9.22
C PHE A 28 10.18 -2.78 9.35
N ASP A 29 10.74 -2.67 10.56
CA ASP A 29 12.17 -2.90 10.81
C ASP A 29 12.61 -4.34 10.57
N ALA A 30 11.70 -5.31 10.72
CA ALA A 30 11.95 -6.71 10.42
C ALA A 30 12.01 -7.04 8.92
N LEU A 31 11.58 -6.13 8.03
CA LEU A 31 11.56 -6.36 6.58
C LEU A 31 12.96 -6.20 5.96
N PRO A 32 13.27 -6.95 4.88
CA PRO A 32 14.47 -6.70 4.08
C PRO A 32 14.53 -5.27 3.54
N ALA A 33 15.75 -4.72 3.41
CA ALA A 33 15.97 -3.32 3.04
C ALA A 33 15.29 -2.92 1.72
N ALA A 34 15.29 -3.81 0.71
CA ALA A 34 14.62 -3.56 -0.56
C ALA A 34 13.10 -3.42 -0.42
N ILE A 35 12.49 -4.22 0.45
CA ILE A 35 11.04 -4.17 0.71
C ILE A 35 10.71 -2.92 1.54
N ARG A 36 11.51 -2.59 2.57
CA ARG A 36 11.34 -1.35 3.35
C ARG A 36 11.35 -0.11 2.46
N LYS A 37 12.35 -0.02 1.57
CA LYS A 37 12.45 1.07 0.59
C LYS A 37 11.19 1.15 -0.26
N ARG A 38 10.73 0.02 -0.81
CA ARG A 38 9.53 -0.01 -1.65
C ARG A 38 8.25 0.37 -0.89
N VAL A 39 8.13 -0.05 0.36
CA VAL A 39 6.99 0.33 1.24
C VAL A 39 6.99 1.82 1.51
N ALA A 40 8.15 2.43 1.79
CA ALA A 40 8.27 3.87 1.98
C ALA A 40 7.92 4.66 0.71
N GLU A 41 8.17 4.10 -0.48
CA GLU A 41 7.81 4.69 -1.78
C GLU A 41 6.35 4.42 -2.19
N HIS A 42 5.59 3.68 -1.40
CA HIS A 42 4.20 3.36 -1.72
C HIS A 42 3.32 4.60 -1.57
N ALA A 43 2.45 4.88 -2.55
CA ALA A 43 1.62 6.10 -2.53
C ALA A 43 0.65 6.16 -1.34
N TYR A 44 0.31 5.00 -0.80
CA TYR A 44 -0.60 4.80 0.31
C TYR A 44 0.11 4.02 1.42
N ASP A 45 -0.22 4.26 2.69
CA ASP A 45 0.34 3.49 3.80
C ASP A 45 0.04 2.00 3.58
N ALA A 46 1.08 1.19 3.32
CA ALA A 46 0.90 -0.20 2.97
C ALA A 46 0.54 -1.09 4.16
N TRP A 47 0.56 -0.55 5.39
CA TRP A 47 0.49 -1.23 6.68
C TRP A 47 1.57 -2.31 6.83
N SER A 48 2.64 -1.97 7.54
CA SER A 48 3.84 -2.81 7.66
C SER A 48 3.57 -4.21 8.20
N VAL A 49 2.61 -4.38 9.11
CA VAL A 49 2.18 -5.71 9.58
C VAL A 49 1.68 -6.59 8.44
N ASN A 50 0.84 -6.05 7.54
CA ASN A 50 0.33 -6.77 6.37
C ASN A 50 1.48 -7.16 5.44
N VAL A 51 2.41 -6.24 5.19
CA VAL A 51 3.57 -6.50 4.33
C VAL A 51 4.47 -7.59 4.93
N MET A 52 4.65 -7.60 6.25
CA MET A 52 5.41 -8.64 6.95
C MET A 52 4.76 -10.02 6.81
N MET A 53 3.43 -10.11 6.90
CA MET A 53 2.71 -11.37 6.67
C MET A 53 2.94 -11.89 5.24
N LEU A 54 2.85 -11.01 4.25
CA LEU A 54 3.15 -11.35 2.85
C LEU A 54 4.61 -11.79 2.70
N TRP A 55 5.54 -11.07 3.33
CA TRP A 55 6.95 -11.44 3.32
C TRP A 55 7.19 -12.84 3.89
N HIS A 56 6.57 -13.20 5.00
CA HIS A 56 6.66 -14.55 5.55
C HIS A 56 6.15 -15.62 4.58
N HIS A 57 5.07 -15.33 3.84
CA HIS A 57 4.56 -16.23 2.81
C HIS A 57 5.55 -16.40 1.65
N TYR A 58 6.04 -15.30 1.05
CA TYR A 58 7.01 -15.34 -0.05
C TYR A 58 8.35 -15.96 0.37
N LYS A 59 8.82 -15.66 1.58
CA LYS A 59 10.02 -16.27 2.18
C LYS A 59 9.85 -17.78 2.34
N ARG A 60 8.66 -18.27 2.68
CA ARG A 60 8.38 -19.71 2.79
C ARG A 60 8.38 -20.39 1.42
N MET A 61 7.82 -19.75 0.38
CA MET A 61 7.73 -20.34 -0.96
C MET A 61 9.05 -20.33 -1.73
N TYR A 62 9.84 -19.26 -1.62
CA TYR A 62 11.05 -19.06 -2.45
C TYR A 62 12.35 -19.03 -1.65
N GLY A 63 12.29 -19.27 -0.33
CA GLY A 63 13.41 -19.07 0.59
C GLY A 63 13.74 -17.60 0.81
N ARG A 64 14.82 -17.33 1.56
CA ARG A 64 15.36 -15.97 1.78
C ARG A 64 16.22 -15.53 0.58
N THR A 65 15.59 -15.45 -0.58
CA THR A 65 16.27 -15.13 -1.84
C THR A 65 15.85 -13.75 -2.36
N THR A 66 16.71 -13.13 -3.17
CA THR A 66 16.37 -11.89 -3.91
C THR A 66 15.17 -12.08 -4.83
N ARG A 67 14.91 -13.32 -5.29
CA ARG A 67 13.70 -13.67 -6.05
C ARG A 67 12.43 -13.50 -5.23
N ALA A 68 12.45 -13.90 -3.95
CA ALA A 68 11.32 -13.74 -3.03
C ALA A 68 11.00 -12.26 -2.81
N GLU A 69 12.03 -11.44 -2.57
CA GLU A 69 11.90 -9.99 -2.40
C GLU A 69 11.29 -9.33 -3.65
N ARG A 70 11.83 -9.65 -4.84
CA ARG A 70 11.31 -9.14 -6.11
C ARG A 70 9.87 -9.57 -6.38
N ALA A 71 9.48 -10.78 -5.97
CA ALA A 71 8.11 -11.26 -6.14
C ALA A 71 7.14 -10.49 -5.25
N LEU A 72 7.51 -10.23 -3.99
CA LEU A 72 6.72 -9.39 -3.10
C LEU A 72 6.62 -7.95 -3.62
N ILE A 73 7.72 -7.35 -4.07
CA ILE A 73 7.73 -5.99 -4.63
C ILE A 73 6.73 -5.88 -5.81
N ARG A 74 6.74 -6.83 -6.75
CA ARG A 74 5.78 -6.85 -7.86
C ARG A 74 4.33 -6.98 -7.39
N TYR A 75 4.10 -7.70 -6.30
CA TYR A 75 2.78 -7.82 -5.71
C TYR A 75 2.34 -6.50 -5.06
N LEU A 76 3.23 -5.81 -4.35
CA LEU A 76 2.98 -4.48 -3.81
C LEU A 76 2.68 -3.47 -4.93
N ASP A 77 3.43 -3.50 -6.04
CA ASP A 77 3.14 -2.67 -7.23
C ASP A 77 1.73 -2.93 -7.78
N TYR A 78 1.30 -4.19 -7.77
CA TYR A 78 -0.04 -4.56 -8.20
C TYR A 78 -1.12 -4.03 -7.25
N CYS A 79 -0.93 -4.18 -5.93
CA CYS A 79 -1.83 -3.60 -4.92
C CYS A 79 -1.94 -2.08 -5.08
N GLU A 80 -0.81 -1.38 -5.24
CA GLU A 80 -0.81 0.08 -5.42
C GLU A 80 -1.62 0.50 -6.65
N ARG A 81 -1.51 -0.24 -7.78
CA ARG A 81 -2.32 0.04 -8.98
C ARG A 81 -3.81 -0.14 -8.72
N LEU A 82 -4.21 -1.17 -7.98
CA LEU A 82 -5.63 -1.39 -7.64
C LEU A 82 -6.16 -0.25 -6.77
N GLU A 83 -5.36 0.19 -5.80
CA GLU A 83 -5.74 1.28 -4.89
C GLU A 83 -5.85 2.62 -5.63
N ARG A 84 -4.90 2.93 -6.52
CA ARG A 84 -4.99 4.12 -7.38
C ARG A 84 -6.23 4.10 -8.25
N LYS A 85 -6.55 2.95 -8.85
CA LYS A 85 -7.75 2.80 -9.68
C LYS A 85 -9.04 2.99 -8.86
N ALA A 86 -9.11 2.40 -7.67
CA ALA A 86 -10.27 2.56 -6.79
C ALA A 86 -10.45 4.02 -6.36
N PHE A 87 -9.36 4.70 -6.00
CA PHE A 87 -9.37 6.10 -5.64
C PHE A 87 -9.84 6.99 -6.81
N ALA A 88 -9.29 6.79 -8.02
CA ALA A 88 -9.70 7.53 -9.21
C ALA A 88 -11.19 7.35 -9.53
N SER A 89 -11.71 6.12 -9.42
CA SER A 89 -13.13 5.83 -9.63
C SER A 89 -14.04 6.57 -8.63
N ARG A 90 -13.69 6.58 -7.33
CA ARG A 90 -14.50 7.29 -6.33
C ARG A 90 -14.38 8.80 -6.46
N TYR A 91 -13.20 9.32 -6.79
CA TYR A 91 -13.01 10.74 -7.04
C TYR A 91 -13.90 11.22 -8.20
N SER A 92 -13.90 10.48 -9.31
CA SER A 92 -14.79 10.76 -10.45
C SER A 92 -16.27 10.68 -10.07
N ALA A 93 -16.68 9.67 -9.31
CA ALA A 93 -18.07 9.54 -8.86
C ALA A 93 -18.51 10.68 -7.92
N ALA A 94 -17.63 11.17 -7.07
CA ALA A 94 -17.94 12.21 -6.09
C ALA A 94 -17.92 13.63 -6.70
N TYR A 95 -17.00 13.90 -7.62
CA TYR A 95 -16.74 15.25 -8.12
C TYR A 95 -17.03 15.44 -9.61
N GLY A 96 -17.46 14.39 -10.32
CA GLY A 96 -17.77 14.42 -11.75
C GLY A 96 -16.56 14.73 -12.65
N THR A 97 -15.34 14.65 -12.12
CA THR A 97 -14.10 15.01 -12.82
C THR A 97 -13.02 13.97 -12.57
N VAL A 98 -12.09 13.80 -13.52
CA VAL A 98 -10.93 12.92 -13.37
C VAL A 98 -9.87 13.58 -12.48
N LEU A 99 -9.03 12.79 -11.82
CA LEU A 99 -7.91 13.33 -11.04
C LEU A 99 -7.03 14.24 -11.92
N PRO A 100 -6.63 15.43 -11.45
CA PRO A 100 -5.89 16.39 -12.27
C PRO A 100 -4.60 15.84 -12.89
N HIS A 101 -3.89 14.96 -12.17
CA HIS A 101 -2.67 14.32 -12.67
C HIS A 101 -2.94 13.25 -13.73
N ASP A 102 -4.03 12.49 -13.58
CA ASP A 102 -4.47 11.54 -14.59
C ASP A 102 -4.96 12.27 -15.86
N ALA A 103 -5.70 13.38 -15.71
CA ALA A 103 -6.13 14.24 -16.81
C ALA A 103 -4.95 14.88 -17.55
N ALA A 104 -3.89 15.23 -16.83
CA ALA A 104 -2.67 15.79 -17.38
C ALA A 104 -1.66 14.72 -17.88
N CYS A 105 -1.96 13.42 -17.73
CA CYS A 105 -1.04 12.31 -18.06
C CYS A 105 0.35 12.44 -17.40
N VAL A 106 0.43 13.11 -16.25
CA VAL A 106 1.70 13.32 -15.52
C VAL A 106 1.73 12.48 -14.25
N PRO A 107 2.90 11.93 -13.87
CA PRO A 107 3.04 11.30 -12.58
C PRO A 107 2.88 12.34 -11.46
N VAL A 108 2.27 11.95 -10.35
CA VAL A 108 2.29 12.76 -9.12
C VAL A 108 3.75 12.95 -8.71
N LEU A 109 4.20 14.21 -8.66
CA LEU A 109 5.51 14.58 -8.11
C LEU A 109 5.54 14.10 -6.65
N ARG A 110 6.50 13.24 -6.33
CA ARG A 110 6.75 12.70 -4.99
C ARG A 110 7.91 13.44 -4.35
#